data_AF-A0A3Q1FCW5-F1
#
_entry.id   AF-A0A3Q1FCW5-F1
#
_cell.length_a   1.000
_cell.length_b   1.000
_cell.length_c   1.000
_cell.angle_alpha   90.00
_cell.angle_beta   90.00
_cell.angle_gamma   90.00
#
_symmetry.space_group_name_H-M   'P 1'
#
loop_
_entity.id
_entity.type
_entity.pdbx_description
1 polymer ?
#
loop_
_entity_poly.entity_id
_entity_poly.type
_entity_poly.pdbx_seq_one_letter_code
_entity_poly.pdbx_strand_id
1 'polypeptide(L)'
;KKCCRAFWSFLASRTTRSDEDGDIGWDAWGPWSDCSRTCGGGASYSLRRCLSGGSCDGKNIRYRTCSNTDCPVESGDFRAQQCSAHNDIKYQGVTYEWVPAPYDSSAPCALRCQAKGGGLTIELAPKVLDGTRCRADAFDMCISGICQEVGCDRQLASGAREDNCGVCSGDGSTCQLVRGQAIPHLTPEQCTYLTIILKRM
;
A
#
# COMPACT_ATOMS: atom_id res chain seq x y z
N LYS A 1 46.29 6.94 -53.38
CA LYS A 1 44.95 6.30 -53.27
C LYS A 1 44.18 7.00 -52.16
N LYS A 2 42.95 7.40 -52.44
CA LYS A 2 42.17 8.44 -51.77
C LYS A 2 41.80 8.09 -50.32
N CYS A 3 41.73 9.13 -49.50
CA CYS A 3 41.18 9.18 -48.15
C CYS A 3 39.65 9.18 -48.19
N CYS A 4 38.99 8.47 -47.26
CA CYS A 4 37.64 8.80 -46.81
C CYS A 4 37.61 8.77 -45.27
N ARG A 5 37.32 9.93 -44.67
CA ARG A 5 36.93 10.09 -43.26
C ARG A 5 35.50 9.60 -43.08
N ALA A 6 35.21 9.01 -41.93
CA ALA A 6 33.88 9.07 -41.32
C ALA A 6 34.05 9.48 -39.85
N PHE A 7 33.51 10.65 -39.52
CA PHE A 7 33.30 11.12 -38.15
C PHE A 7 32.10 10.37 -37.58
N TRP A 8 32.21 9.82 -36.38
CA TRP A 8 31.11 9.93 -35.42
C TRP A 8 31.63 10.05 -33.99
N SER A 9 31.00 10.99 -33.31
CA SER A 9 31.26 11.56 -32.00
C SER A 9 30.98 10.63 -30.83
N PHE A 10 31.74 10.87 -29.75
CA PHE A 10 31.55 10.44 -28.36
C PHE A 10 30.13 10.01 -27.97
N LEU A 11 30.04 8.93 -27.18
CA LEU A 11 29.71 9.04 -25.75
C LEU A 11 30.14 7.78 -24.99
N ALA A 12 30.76 8.02 -23.85
CA ALA A 12 31.26 7.03 -22.91
C ALA A 12 30.15 6.09 -22.42
N SER A 13 30.34 4.78 -22.58
CA SER A 13 29.57 3.79 -21.83
C SER A 13 29.88 3.97 -20.34
N ARG A 14 28.94 4.56 -19.61
CA ARG A 14 28.89 4.44 -18.15
C ARG A 14 28.48 3.01 -17.84
N THR A 15 29.43 2.17 -17.48
CA THR A 15 29.15 0.89 -16.83
C THR A 15 28.61 1.20 -15.44
N THR A 16 27.29 1.33 -15.33
CA THR A 16 26.63 1.12 -14.04
C THR A 16 26.82 -0.36 -13.72
N ARG A 17 27.61 -0.66 -12.68
CA ARG A 17 27.61 -1.98 -12.04
C ARG A 17 26.18 -2.25 -11.59
N SER A 18 25.43 -2.97 -12.42
CA SER A 18 24.20 -3.61 -12.02
C SER A 18 24.59 -4.74 -11.08
N ASP A 19 23.89 -4.83 -9.95
CA ASP A 19 23.88 -6.00 -9.08
C ASP A 19 23.28 -7.19 -9.85
N GLU A 20 24.00 -7.65 -10.88
CA GLU A 20 23.69 -8.87 -11.63
C GLU A 20 24.23 -10.05 -10.86
N ASP A 21 23.47 -10.47 -9.86
CA ASP A 21 23.37 -11.90 -9.61
C ASP A 21 22.39 -12.45 -10.64
N GLY A 22 22.96 -13.11 -11.65
CA GLY A 22 22.29 -13.53 -12.86
C GLY A 22 21.15 -14.51 -12.60
N ASP A 23 19.93 -14.08 -12.89
CA ASP A 23 18.79 -14.98 -12.98
C ASP A 23 18.79 -15.56 -14.40
N ILE A 24 19.69 -16.53 -14.62
CA ILE A 24 19.93 -17.21 -15.90
C ILE A 24 18.60 -17.75 -16.41
N GLY A 25 18.01 -17.07 -17.39
CA GLY A 25 16.76 -17.49 -18.01
C GLY A 25 15.61 -16.50 -17.90
N TRP A 26 15.71 -15.41 -17.15
CA TRP A 26 14.70 -14.34 -17.23
C TRP A 26 15.07 -13.26 -18.25
N ASP A 27 14.03 -12.70 -18.87
CA ASP A 27 14.11 -11.44 -19.59
C ASP A 27 14.23 -10.26 -18.61
N ALA A 28 14.63 -9.11 -19.12
CA ALA A 28 14.58 -7.86 -18.37
C ALA A 28 13.14 -7.59 -17.88
N TRP A 29 13.04 -6.97 -16.71
CA TRP A 29 11.76 -6.47 -16.22
C TRP A 29 11.19 -5.44 -17.19
N GLY A 30 9.94 -5.65 -17.58
CA GLY A 30 9.18 -4.70 -18.39
C GLY A 30 8.92 -3.39 -17.66
N PRO A 31 8.38 -2.39 -18.37
CA PRO A 31 7.97 -1.15 -17.75
C PRO A 31 6.93 -1.40 -16.66
N TRP A 32 6.87 -0.48 -15.71
CA TRP A 32 5.83 -0.47 -14.70
C TRP A 32 4.47 -0.14 -15.33
N SER A 33 3.43 -0.82 -14.87
CA SER A 33 2.05 -0.52 -15.21
C SER A 33 1.66 0.88 -14.72
N ASP A 34 0.54 1.38 -15.23
CA ASP A 34 -0.15 2.50 -14.60
C ASP A 34 -0.44 2.20 -13.13
N CYS A 35 -0.44 3.26 -12.32
CA CYS A 35 -0.77 3.14 -10.92
C CYS A 35 -2.25 2.84 -10.76
N SER A 36 -2.60 1.89 -9.88
CA SER A 36 -4.00 1.57 -9.59
C SER A 36 -4.80 2.73 -9.01
N ARG A 37 -4.11 3.75 -8.48
CA ARG A 37 -4.68 4.97 -7.92
C ARG A 37 -3.88 6.18 -8.37
N THR A 38 -4.55 7.33 -8.44
CA THR A 38 -3.90 8.62 -8.76
C THR A 38 -3.45 9.37 -7.51
N CYS A 39 -3.86 8.94 -6.31
CA CYS A 39 -3.50 9.50 -5.02
C CYS A 39 -3.64 8.47 -3.89
N GLY A 40 -3.19 8.82 -2.69
CA GLY A 40 -3.39 8.10 -1.44
C GLY A 40 -2.61 6.79 -1.32
N GLY A 41 -1.63 6.57 -2.21
CA GLY A 41 -0.86 5.34 -2.35
C GLY A 41 -1.62 4.26 -3.10
N GLY A 42 -1.19 3.96 -4.32
CA GLY A 42 -1.65 2.84 -5.14
C GLY A 42 -0.54 1.80 -5.38
N ALA A 43 -0.85 0.83 -6.22
CA ALA A 43 0.08 -0.23 -6.61
C ALA A 43 0.31 -0.22 -8.12
N SER A 44 1.53 -0.52 -8.52
CA SER A 44 1.94 -0.73 -9.91
C SER A 44 2.72 -2.03 -9.99
N TYR A 45 2.57 -2.75 -11.10
CA TYR A 45 3.25 -4.02 -11.33
C TYR A 45 4.19 -3.95 -12.53
N SER A 46 5.21 -4.80 -12.53
CA SER A 46 6.12 -4.98 -13.65
C SER A 46 6.24 -6.48 -13.90
N LEU A 47 6.23 -6.87 -15.17
CA LEU A 47 6.27 -8.26 -15.60
C LEU A 47 7.61 -8.57 -16.28
N ARG A 48 8.08 -9.81 -16.15
CA ARG A 48 9.21 -10.36 -16.91
C ARG A 48 8.82 -11.71 -17.51
N ARG A 49 9.48 -12.11 -18.59
CA ARG A 49 9.24 -13.40 -19.25
C ARG A 49 10.36 -14.38 -18.94
N CYS A 50 10.02 -15.64 -18.76
CA CYS A 50 11.01 -16.72 -18.69
C CYS A 50 11.42 -17.10 -20.11
N LEU A 51 12.70 -16.93 -20.43
CA LEU A 51 13.34 -17.25 -21.71
C LEU A 51 13.81 -18.70 -21.78
N SER A 52 14.08 -19.36 -20.64
CA SER A 52 14.67 -20.72 -20.57
C SER A 52 13.65 -21.88 -20.68
N GLY A 53 12.48 -21.67 -21.27
CA GLY A 53 11.52 -22.75 -21.55
C GLY A 53 10.85 -23.39 -20.33
N GLY A 54 10.93 -22.76 -19.15
CA GLY A 54 10.17 -23.16 -17.94
C GLY A 54 11.01 -23.34 -16.67
N SER A 55 12.34 -23.30 -16.74
CA SER A 55 13.24 -23.44 -15.58
C SER A 55 13.69 -22.07 -15.06
N CYS A 56 12.75 -21.25 -14.62
CA CYS A 56 13.04 -19.95 -14.05
C CYS A 56 12.57 -19.88 -12.60
N ASP A 57 13.50 -19.67 -11.67
CA ASP A 57 13.17 -19.55 -10.25
C ASP A 57 12.66 -18.13 -9.92
N GLY A 58 11.71 -18.06 -8.99
CA GLY A 58 11.10 -16.80 -8.56
C GLY A 58 9.87 -16.38 -9.36
N LYS A 59 9.39 -15.16 -9.08
CA LYS A 59 8.13 -14.64 -9.65
C LYS A 59 8.38 -13.94 -10.99
N ASN A 60 7.43 -14.07 -11.90
CA ASN A 60 7.38 -13.33 -13.18
C ASN A 60 6.76 -11.92 -13.04
N ILE A 61 6.36 -11.54 -11.82
CA ILE A 61 5.71 -10.28 -11.49
C ILE A 61 6.32 -9.69 -10.22
N ARG A 62 6.50 -8.37 -10.23
CA ARG A 62 6.89 -7.58 -9.05
C ARG A 62 5.98 -6.37 -8.91
N TYR A 63 5.89 -5.84 -7.70
CA TYR A 63 5.01 -4.74 -7.35
C TYR A 63 5.80 -3.60 -6.70
N ARG A 64 5.26 -2.39 -6.78
CA ARG A 64 5.71 -1.21 -6.04
C ARG A 64 4.53 -0.33 -5.65
N THR A 65 4.73 0.51 -4.64
CA THR A 65 3.81 1.63 -4.39
C THR A 65 4.01 2.73 -5.42
N CYS A 66 2.96 3.51 -5.65
CA CYS A 66 2.94 4.66 -6.56
C CYS A 66 1.89 5.67 -6.11
N SER A 67 1.92 6.89 -6.66
CA SER A 67 0.94 7.95 -6.35
C SER A 67 0.78 8.21 -4.83
N ASN A 68 1.90 8.34 -4.13
CA ASN A 68 1.94 8.47 -2.66
C ASN A 68 1.48 9.83 -2.11
N THR A 69 1.08 10.76 -2.98
CA THR A 69 0.49 12.05 -2.63
C THR A 69 -0.89 11.84 -2.03
N ASP A 70 -1.23 12.56 -0.95
CA ASP A 70 -2.53 12.41 -0.30
C ASP A 70 -3.69 12.78 -1.24
N CYS A 71 -4.81 12.10 -1.06
CA CYS A 71 -6.01 12.38 -1.84
C CYS A 71 -6.74 13.61 -1.30
N PRO A 72 -7.43 14.38 -2.17
CA PRO A 72 -8.45 15.31 -1.73
C PRO A 72 -9.50 14.62 -0.85
N VAL A 73 -10.06 15.35 0.12
CA VAL A 73 -11.09 14.81 1.04
C VAL A 73 -12.28 14.23 0.27
N GLU A 74 -12.67 14.87 -0.83
CA GLU A 74 -13.76 14.45 -1.71
C GLU A 74 -13.53 13.11 -2.44
N SER A 75 -12.28 12.63 -2.49
CA SER A 75 -12.01 11.32 -3.10
C SER A 75 -12.62 10.18 -2.30
N GLY A 76 -12.84 10.35 -0.99
CA GLY A 76 -13.41 9.30 -0.15
C GLY A 76 -12.53 8.03 -0.07
N ASP A 77 -13.12 6.95 0.44
CA ASP A 77 -12.43 5.68 0.63
C ASP A 77 -12.47 4.80 -0.63
N PHE A 78 -11.32 4.25 -1.01
CA PHE A 78 -11.19 3.47 -2.25
C PHE A 78 -11.92 2.12 -2.21
N ARG A 79 -12.10 1.53 -1.02
CA ARG A 79 -12.91 0.31 -0.86
C ARG A 79 -14.40 0.64 -0.93
N ALA A 80 -14.81 1.78 -0.37
CA ALA A 80 -16.19 2.27 -0.46
C ALA A 80 -16.60 2.55 -1.91
N GLN A 81 -15.71 3.14 -2.71
CA GLN A 81 -15.95 3.32 -4.15
C GLN A 81 -16.22 1.99 -4.85
N GLN A 82 -15.41 0.96 -4.55
CA GLN A 82 -15.60 -0.39 -5.11
C GLN A 82 -16.94 -1.02 -4.70
N CYS A 83 -17.38 -0.87 -3.44
CA CYS A 83 -18.73 -1.29 -3.04
C CYS A 83 -19.81 -0.53 -3.81
N SER A 84 -19.71 0.80 -3.87
CA SER A 84 -20.72 1.67 -4.49
C SER A 84 -20.87 1.45 -6.00
N ALA A 85 -19.84 0.93 -6.67
CA ALA A 85 -19.90 0.55 -8.08
C ALA A 85 -20.95 -0.55 -8.37
N HIS A 86 -21.45 -1.23 -7.34
CA HIS A 86 -22.50 -2.24 -7.45
C HIS A 86 -23.90 -1.73 -7.06
N ASN A 87 -24.08 -0.44 -6.75
CA ASN A 87 -25.37 0.09 -6.29
C ASN A 87 -26.49 -0.04 -7.35
N ASP A 88 -26.14 0.05 -8.62
CA ASP A 88 -27.09 -0.08 -9.74
C ASP A 88 -27.36 -1.53 -10.14
N ILE A 89 -26.69 -2.49 -9.49
CA ILE A 89 -26.83 -3.93 -9.76
C ILE A 89 -27.79 -4.53 -8.76
N LYS A 90 -28.86 -5.16 -9.26
CA LYS A 90 -29.87 -5.82 -8.42
C LYS A 90 -29.31 -7.10 -7.80
N TYR A 91 -29.36 -7.18 -6.47
CA TYR A 91 -29.15 -8.40 -5.71
C TYR A 91 -30.51 -8.95 -5.26
N GLN A 92 -30.84 -10.17 -5.71
CA GLN A 92 -32.16 -10.78 -5.48
C GLN A 92 -33.34 -9.86 -5.88
N GLY A 93 -33.17 -9.10 -6.97
CA GLY A 93 -34.19 -8.19 -7.51
C GLY A 93 -34.24 -6.79 -6.87
N VAL A 94 -33.46 -6.54 -5.82
CA VAL A 94 -33.42 -5.26 -5.08
C VAL A 94 -32.05 -4.60 -5.26
N THR A 95 -32.03 -3.29 -5.44
CA THR A 95 -30.79 -2.49 -5.40
C THR A 95 -30.53 -2.02 -3.97
N TYR A 96 -29.24 -1.94 -3.61
CA TYR A 96 -28.80 -1.53 -2.29
C TYR A 96 -27.76 -0.43 -2.41
N GLU A 97 -27.67 0.42 -1.39
CA GLU A 97 -26.50 1.26 -1.19
C GLU A 97 -25.45 0.44 -0.44
N TRP A 98 -24.42 -0.02 -1.15
CA TRP A 98 -23.36 -0.86 -0.61
C TRP A 98 -22.25 0.00 0.01
N VAL A 99 -21.88 -0.32 1.24
CA VAL A 99 -20.74 0.26 1.96
C VAL A 99 -19.75 -0.84 2.38
N PRO A 100 -18.47 -0.54 2.65
CA PRO A 100 -17.53 -1.54 3.14
C PRO A 100 -18.06 -2.24 4.39
N ALA A 101 -18.00 -3.57 4.41
CA ALA A 101 -18.32 -4.33 5.61
C ALA A 101 -17.28 -4.07 6.72
N PRO A 102 -17.62 -4.35 7.99
CA PRO A 102 -16.63 -4.34 9.08
C PRO A 102 -15.40 -5.19 8.75
N TYR A 103 -14.24 -4.78 9.25
CA TYR A 103 -12.97 -5.46 8.99
C TYR A 103 -13.02 -6.93 9.41
N ASP A 104 -12.56 -7.80 8.51
CA ASP A 104 -12.43 -9.24 8.71
C ASP A 104 -10.97 -9.65 8.50
N SER A 105 -10.32 -10.07 9.58
CA SER A 105 -8.91 -10.48 9.56
C SER A 105 -8.67 -11.77 8.76
N SER A 106 -9.70 -12.59 8.53
CA SER A 106 -9.57 -13.83 7.74
C SER A 106 -9.56 -13.57 6.24
N ALA A 107 -10.20 -12.48 5.80
CA ALA A 107 -10.32 -12.10 4.40
C ALA A 107 -10.17 -10.58 4.20
N PRO A 108 -9.05 -9.96 4.62
CA PRO A 108 -8.89 -8.50 4.64
C PRO A 108 -8.90 -7.86 3.25
N CYS A 109 -8.67 -8.67 2.20
CA CYS A 109 -8.62 -8.23 0.82
C CYS A 109 -9.79 -8.70 -0.04
N ALA A 110 -10.77 -9.40 0.51
CA ALA A 110 -12.03 -9.65 -0.19
C ALA A 110 -12.89 -8.37 -0.24
N LEU A 111 -13.67 -8.18 -1.31
CA LEU A 111 -14.62 -7.08 -1.40
C LEU A 111 -15.93 -7.48 -0.71
N ARG A 112 -15.91 -7.43 0.62
CA ARG A 112 -17.11 -7.61 1.45
C ARG A 112 -17.81 -6.27 1.65
N CYS A 113 -19.10 -6.24 1.32
CA CYS A 113 -19.91 -5.03 1.41
C CYS A 113 -21.20 -5.31 2.18
N GLN A 114 -21.64 -4.32 2.94
CA GLN A 114 -22.86 -4.33 3.72
C GLN A 114 -23.88 -3.38 3.11
N ALA A 115 -25.14 -3.79 3.05
CA ALA A 115 -26.24 -2.92 2.67
C ALA A 115 -26.45 -1.86 3.76
N LYS A 116 -26.36 -0.58 3.40
CA LYS A 116 -26.53 0.53 4.33
C LYS A 116 -27.92 0.49 4.96
N GLY A 117 -27.96 0.67 6.29
CA GLY A 117 -29.21 0.63 7.06
C GLY A 117 -29.80 -0.78 7.25
N GLY A 118 -29.12 -1.83 6.78
CA GLY A 118 -29.52 -3.22 6.96
C GLY A 118 -28.40 -4.11 7.53
N GLY A 119 -28.74 -5.38 7.77
CA GLY A 119 -27.80 -6.41 8.24
C GLY A 119 -27.22 -7.31 7.16
N LEU A 120 -27.56 -7.08 5.88
CA LEU A 120 -27.10 -7.90 4.76
C LEU A 120 -25.65 -7.57 4.43
N THR A 121 -24.75 -8.53 4.67
CA THR A 121 -23.34 -8.47 4.29
C THR A 121 -23.04 -9.57 3.29
N ILE A 122 -22.49 -9.22 2.13
CA ILE A 122 -22.14 -10.16 1.06
C ILE A 122 -20.73 -9.91 0.55
N GLU A 123 -20.16 -10.91 -0.11
CA GLU A 123 -18.92 -10.76 -0.88
C GLU A 123 -19.27 -10.47 -2.33
N LEU A 124 -18.99 -9.26 -2.80
CA LEU A 124 -19.26 -8.83 -4.18
C LEU A 124 -18.14 -9.24 -5.14
N ALA A 125 -16.91 -9.38 -4.63
CA ALA A 125 -15.77 -9.88 -5.39
C ALA A 125 -14.75 -10.59 -4.47
N PRO A 126 -14.05 -11.62 -4.99
CA PRO A 126 -13.07 -12.38 -4.21
C PRO A 126 -11.86 -11.55 -3.77
N LYS A 127 -11.56 -10.47 -4.50
CA LYS A 127 -10.52 -9.51 -4.13
C LYS A 127 -10.91 -8.08 -4.51
N VAL A 128 -10.47 -7.14 -3.68
CA VAL A 128 -10.44 -5.71 -4.02
C VAL A 128 -9.36 -5.42 -5.07
N LEU A 129 -9.43 -4.25 -5.68
CA LEU A 129 -8.40 -3.73 -6.58
C LEU A 129 -7.07 -3.55 -5.83
N ASP A 130 -5.97 -3.79 -6.54
CA ASP A 130 -4.63 -3.65 -5.96
C ASP A 130 -4.40 -2.20 -5.49
N GLY A 131 -3.74 -2.02 -4.34
CA GLY A 131 -3.54 -0.71 -3.71
C GLY A 131 -4.70 -0.25 -2.81
N THR A 132 -5.77 -1.03 -2.68
CA THR A 132 -6.80 -0.81 -1.64
C THR A 132 -6.23 -1.11 -0.26
N ARG A 133 -6.42 -0.23 0.72
CA ARG A 133 -5.98 -0.50 2.09
C ARG A 133 -6.69 -1.73 2.65
N CYS A 134 -5.94 -2.63 3.30
CA CYS A 134 -6.53 -3.75 4.02
C CYS A 134 -6.90 -3.38 5.45
N ARG A 135 -6.14 -2.49 6.10
CA ARG A 135 -6.38 -2.04 7.48
C ARG A 135 -6.56 -0.53 7.51
N ALA A 136 -7.40 -0.03 8.42
CA ALA A 136 -7.68 1.40 8.55
C ALA A 136 -6.55 2.17 9.26
N ASP A 137 -5.81 1.50 10.14
CA ASP A 137 -4.76 2.03 11.00
C ASP A 137 -3.35 1.87 10.43
N ALA A 138 -3.21 1.31 9.21
CA ALA A 138 -1.92 1.04 8.59
C ALA A 138 -1.89 1.45 7.11
N PHE A 139 -0.68 1.53 6.56
CA PHE A 139 -0.46 1.73 5.13
C PHE A 139 -0.59 0.45 4.31
N ASP A 140 -0.75 -0.70 4.97
CA ASP A 140 -0.87 -2.00 4.33
C ASP A 140 -1.97 -2.00 3.26
N MET A 141 -1.64 -2.62 2.14
CA MET A 141 -2.52 -2.63 0.97
C MET A 141 -2.66 -4.02 0.39
N CYS A 142 -3.81 -4.26 -0.22
CA CYS A 142 -4.10 -5.48 -0.93
C CYS A 142 -3.34 -5.50 -2.25
N ILE A 143 -2.59 -6.58 -2.47
CA ILE A 143 -1.89 -6.89 -3.72
C ILE A 143 -2.20 -8.33 -4.06
N SER A 144 -2.83 -8.56 -5.22
CA SER A 144 -3.24 -9.89 -5.67
C SER A 144 -4.08 -10.65 -4.63
N GLY A 145 -4.92 -9.95 -3.88
CA GLY A 145 -5.79 -10.55 -2.85
C GLY A 145 -5.11 -10.83 -1.51
N ILE A 146 -3.85 -10.42 -1.32
CA ILE A 146 -3.10 -10.60 -0.07
C ILE A 146 -2.79 -9.22 0.52
N CYS A 147 -2.98 -9.06 1.83
CA CYS A 147 -2.61 -7.84 2.54
C CYS A 147 -1.09 -7.78 2.71
N GLN A 148 -0.44 -6.83 2.03
CA GLN A 148 1.01 -6.65 2.04
C GLN A 148 1.38 -5.48 2.95
N GLU A 149 2.49 -5.64 3.69
CA GLU A 149 3.04 -4.60 4.57
C GLU A 149 3.60 -3.43 3.77
N VAL A 150 3.26 -2.21 4.21
CA VAL A 150 3.80 -0.96 3.66
C VAL A 150 4.36 -0.16 4.82
N GLY A 151 5.63 0.23 4.71
CA GLY A 151 6.30 0.99 5.77
C GLY A 151 5.75 2.41 5.90
N CYS A 152 6.16 3.08 6.97
CA CYS A 152 5.82 4.49 7.23
C CYS A 152 6.31 5.45 6.13
N ASP A 153 7.29 5.01 5.33
CA ASP A 153 7.85 5.71 4.17
C ASP A 153 6.99 5.52 2.90
N ARG A 154 5.84 4.86 3.02
CA ARG A 154 4.89 4.54 1.95
C ARG A 154 5.50 3.64 0.87
N GLN A 155 6.46 2.80 1.25
CA GLN A 155 7.08 1.82 0.35
C GLN A 155 6.66 0.40 0.71
N LEU A 156 6.36 -0.40 -0.32
CA LEU A 156 5.97 -1.80 -0.18
C LEU A 156 7.16 -2.61 0.38
N ALA A 157 6.93 -3.35 1.45
CA ALA A 157 7.94 -4.21 2.09
C ALA A 157 9.26 -3.50 2.45
N SER A 158 9.22 -2.20 2.78
CA SER A 158 10.41 -1.46 3.23
C SER A 158 10.86 -1.81 4.65
N GLY A 159 9.95 -2.34 5.48
CA GLY A 159 10.18 -2.59 6.90
C GLY A 159 10.35 -1.31 7.74
N ALA A 160 10.17 -0.12 7.14
CA ALA A 160 10.27 1.15 7.83
C ALA A 160 9.12 1.32 8.82
N ARG A 161 9.45 1.62 10.08
CA ARG A 161 8.48 1.84 11.17
C ARG A 161 8.65 3.23 11.74
N GLU A 162 7.56 3.79 12.27
CA GLU A 162 7.65 5.02 13.04
C GLU A 162 8.38 4.75 14.36
N ASP A 163 9.15 5.74 14.81
CA ASP A 163 9.66 5.77 16.17
C ASP A 163 8.54 6.17 17.16
N ASN A 164 8.86 6.20 18.45
CA ASN A 164 7.89 6.58 19.48
C ASN A 164 7.40 8.04 19.37
N CYS A 165 8.03 8.87 18.54
CA CYS A 165 7.66 10.26 18.27
C CYS A 165 6.75 10.40 17.03
N GLY A 166 6.44 9.30 16.35
CA GLY A 166 5.68 9.28 15.10
C GLY A 166 6.52 9.76 13.91
N VAL A 167 7.85 9.65 13.97
CA VAL A 167 8.76 9.96 12.87
C VAL A 167 9.18 8.67 12.20
N CYS A 168 8.95 8.57 10.89
CA CYS A 168 9.32 7.39 10.12
C CYS A 168 10.82 7.15 10.13
N SER A 169 11.24 5.95 10.55
CA SER A 169 12.65 5.58 10.76
C SER A 169 13.40 6.58 11.65
N GLY A 170 12.70 7.20 12.60
CA GLY A 170 13.29 8.11 13.56
C GLY A 170 14.12 7.40 14.64
N ASP A 171 14.90 8.18 15.36
CA ASP A 171 15.78 7.73 16.45
C ASP A 171 15.22 8.06 17.84
N GLY A 172 13.99 8.59 17.92
CA GLY A 172 13.36 9.02 19.17
C GLY A 172 13.82 10.40 19.66
N SER A 173 14.63 11.13 18.89
CA SER A 173 15.19 12.42 19.29
C SER A 173 14.29 13.63 19.02
N THR A 174 13.05 13.42 18.56
CA THR A 174 12.11 14.52 18.22
C THR A 174 11.00 14.72 19.25
N CYS A 175 10.99 13.93 20.32
CA CYS A 175 10.03 14.05 21.40
C CYS A 175 10.67 13.71 22.75
N GLN A 176 10.11 14.27 23.82
CA GLN A 176 10.50 14.02 25.20
C GLN A 176 9.36 13.42 26.00
N LEU A 177 9.74 12.57 26.96
CA LEU A 177 8.82 12.01 27.93
C LEU A 177 8.34 13.10 28.89
N VAL A 178 7.05 13.39 28.85
CA VAL A 178 6.40 14.26 29.82
C VAL A 178 5.53 13.40 30.73
N ARG A 179 5.83 13.43 32.04
CA ARG A 179 5.01 12.80 33.06
C ARG A 179 3.95 13.79 33.51
N GLY A 180 2.67 13.46 33.28
CA GLY A 180 1.53 14.20 33.82
C GLY A 180 0.78 13.35 34.84
N GLN A 181 0.33 13.96 35.93
CA GLN A 181 -0.71 13.37 36.78
C GLN A 181 -2.06 13.84 36.25
N ALA A 182 -2.86 12.92 35.72
CA ALA A 182 -4.26 13.21 35.45
C ALA A 182 -5.00 13.19 36.78
N ILE A 183 -5.53 14.33 37.23
CA ILE A 183 -6.43 14.41 38.38
C ILE A 183 -7.81 14.01 37.86
N PRO A 184 -8.38 12.84 38.23
CA PRO A 184 -9.75 12.53 37.90
C PRO A 184 -10.65 13.54 38.61
N HIS A 185 -11.68 14.03 37.92
CA HIS A 185 -12.72 14.83 38.56
C HIS A 185 -13.37 14.02 39.70
N LEU A 186 -12.99 14.36 40.93
CA LEU A 186 -13.66 14.15 42.23
C LEU A 186 -14.59 12.93 42.36
N THR A 187 -14.02 11.77 42.74
CA THR A 187 -14.67 10.80 43.65
C THR A 187 -13.60 10.18 44.58
N PRO A 188 -13.94 9.77 45.83
CA PRO A 188 -12.94 9.48 46.86
C PRO A 188 -12.16 8.15 46.71
N GLU A 189 -12.33 7.41 45.61
CA GLU A 189 -11.80 6.03 45.50
C GLU A 189 -11.11 5.70 44.16
N GLN A 190 -10.46 6.65 43.47
CA GLN A 190 -9.77 6.35 42.21
C GLN A 190 -8.25 6.51 42.30
N CYS A 191 -7.54 5.41 41.98
CA CYS A 191 -6.11 5.35 41.78
C CYS A 191 -5.63 6.50 40.90
N THR A 192 -4.71 7.33 41.41
CA THR A 192 -3.93 8.25 40.58
C THR A 192 -3.12 7.43 39.57
N TYR A 193 -3.47 7.51 38.29
CA TYR A 193 -2.68 6.94 37.22
C TYR A 193 -1.70 7.98 36.71
N LEU A 194 -0.41 7.63 36.67
CA LEU A 194 0.61 8.43 36.02
C LEU A 194 0.40 8.30 34.51
N THR A 195 0.05 9.38 33.83
CA THR A 195 -0.04 9.38 32.37
C THR A 195 1.33 9.76 31.82
N ILE A 196 1.93 8.85 31.08
CA ILE A 196 3.19 9.07 30.38
C ILE A 196 2.84 9.47 28.95
N ILE A 197 3.15 10.71 28.56
CA ILE A 197 2.88 11.23 27.22
C ILE A 197 4.21 11.67 26.60
N LEU A 198 4.45 11.30 25.35
CA LEU A 198 5.56 11.85 24.58
C LEU A 198 5.12 13.19 23.97
N LYS A 199 5.81 14.27 24.35
CA LYS A 199 5.59 15.60 23.79
C LYS A 199 6.67 15.85 22.75
N ARG A 200 6.26 16.18 21.51
CA ARG A 200 7.22 16.64 20.49
C ARG A 200 8.01 17.83 21.02
N MET A 201 9.33 17.78 20.82
CA MET A 201 10.24 18.86 21.20
C MET A 201 10.12 20.04 20.25
#